data_AF-A0A3P5ZIS4-F1
#
_entry.id   AF-A0A3P5ZIS4-F1
#
_cell.length_a   1.000
_cell.length_b   1.000
_cell.length_c   1.000
_cell.angle_alpha   90.00
_cell.angle_beta   90.00
_cell.angle_gamma   90.00
#
_symmetry.space_group_name_H-M   'P 1'
#
loop_
_entity.id
_entity.type
_entity.pdbx_description
1 polymer ?
#
loop_
_entity_poly.entity_id
_entity_poly.type
_entity_poly.pdbx_seq_one_letter_code
_entity_poly.pdbx_strand_id
1 'polypeptide(L)'
;MSMNRNKDKVVLTIKDDSPFSYLQEDVLVEILIRVPISDWEHISSVRKQWADLFRGEGLWQAALNRAYPLASKTQRWTGPIRQGSSKRRFMALYISKNILGVETDIDEMLGHIYLFLKDQLQLSTAPASGVLHGTMIDQLIVSGKSKEEADELVTKIWLALLDNIEDTKHTFLVLKSIALEYDGFLPYPYSRPIKVQWKVFEKLFVDFRDLLFDHSEYCDLIGIAKKKFPTLPHLWLGF
;
A
#
# COMPACT_ATOMS: atom_id res chain seq x y z
N MET A 1 30.74 -35.72 -49.85
CA MET A 1 31.54 -34.67 -49.16
C MET A 1 30.71 -34.18 -47.99
N SER A 2 31.08 -34.61 -46.79
CA SER A 2 30.43 -34.27 -45.53
C SER A 2 30.75 -32.82 -45.17
N MET A 3 29.74 -32.03 -44.81
CA MET A 3 29.93 -30.79 -44.05
C MET A 3 28.86 -30.74 -42.96
N ASN A 4 29.16 -31.47 -41.89
CA ASN A 4 28.44 -31.42 -40.63
C ASN A 4 28.74 -30.07 -39.96
N ARG A 5 27.79 -29.12 -40.03
CA ARG A 5 27.85 -27.87 -39.27
C ARG A 5 27.40 -28.16 -37.84
N ASN A 6 28.33 -28.62 -37.00
CA ASN A 6 28.17 -28.54 -35.55
C ASN A 6 28.07 -27.05 -35.17
N LYS A 7 26.84 -26.60 -34.92
CA LYS A 7 26.62 -25.38 -34.13
C LYS A 7 26.91 -25.76 -32.69
N ASP A 8 28.14 -25.51 -32.26
CA ASP A 8 28.50 -25.48 -30.84
C ASP A 8 27.60 -24.46 -30.16
N LYS A 9 26.53 -24.97 -29.56
CA LYS A 9 25.72 -24.24 -28.60
C LYS A 9 26.56 -24.20 -27.34
N VAL A 10 27.49 -23.24 -27.29
CA VAL A 10 28.23 -22.92 -26.07
C VAL A 10 27.21 -22.47 -25.04
N VAL A 11 26.70 -23.42 -24.28
CA VAL A 11 26.05 -23.15 -23.00
C VAL A 11 27.19 -22.63 -22.13
N LEU A 12 27.28 -21.31 -22.01
CA LEU A 12 28.04 -20.64 -20.95
C LEU A 12 27.48 -21.14 -19.62
N THR A 13 28.00 -22.28 -19.17
CA THR A 13 27.86 -22.73 -17.79
C THR A 13 28.83 -21.86 -17.01
N ILE A 14 28.36 -20.66 -16.65
CA ILE A 14 28.98 -19.89 -15.58
C ILE A 14 28.91 -20.82 -14.37
N LYS A 15 30.05 -21.43 -14.01
CA LYS A 15 30.19 -22.09 -12.71
C LYS A 15 29.92 -21.01 -11.67
N ASP A 16 28.79 -21.14 -11.01
CA ASP A 16 28.38 -20.24 -9.95
C ASP A 16 29.13 -20.62 -8.67
N ASP A 17 30.41 -20.25 -8.60
CA ASP A 17 31.33 -20.50 -7.48
C ASP A 17 30.99 -19.65 -6.23
N SER A 18 29.75 -19.16 -6.15
CA SER A 18 29.26 -18.42 -5.00
C SER A 18 29.16 -19.33 -3.78
N PRO A 19 29.66 -18.90 -2.62
CA PRO A 19 29.52 -19.68 -1.39
C PRO A 19 28.06 -19.91 -0.99
N PHE A 20 27.12 -19.11 -1.50
CA PHE A 20 25.69 -19.24 -1.23
C PHE A 20 25.00 -20.32 -2.08
N SER A 21 25.61 -20.79 -3.17
CA SER A 21 24.98 -21.84 -4.01
C SER A 21 24.97 -23.21 -3.32
N TYR A 22 25.83 -23.41 -2.32
CA TYR A 22 25.97 -24.64 -1.55
C TYR A 22 25.19 -24.65 -0.23
N LEU A 23 24.58 -23.53 0.15
CA LEU A 23 23.82 -23.44 1.41
C LEU A 23 22.46 -24.13 1.27
N GLN A 24 22.02 -24.78 2.34
CA GLN A 24 20.65 -25.28 2.44
C GLN A 24 19.67 -24.09 2.50
N GLU A 25 18.45 -24.30 1.98
CA GLU A 25 17.46 -23.23 1.85
C GLU A 25 17.05 -22.61 3.19
N ASP A 26 16.97 -23.39 4.26
CA ASP A 26 16.66 -22.93 5.61
C ASP A 26 17.73 -21.99 6.17
N VAL A 27 19.02 -22.33 5.97
CA VAL A 27 20.15 -21.47 6.34
C VAL A 27 20.14 -20.18 5.51
N LEU A 28 19.86 -20.30 4.22
CA LEU A 28 19.78 -19.14 3.33
C LEU A 28 18.62 -18.21 3.73
N VAL A 29 17.45 -18.75 4.03
CA VAL A 29 16.30 -17.98 4.57
C VAL A 29 16.69 -17.26 5.85
N GLU A 30 17.32 -17.94 6.80
CA GLU A 30 17.79 -17.35 8.05
C GLU A 30 18.77 -16.18 7.83
N ILE A 31 19.68 -16.28 6.86
CA ILE A 31 20.57 -15.19 6.48
C ILE A 31 19.76 -14.02 5.90
N LEU A 32 18.89 -14.30 4.93
CA LEU A 32 18.11 -13.29 4.21
C LEU A 32 17.20 -12.48 5.14
N ILE A 33 16.48 -13.12 6.06
CA ILE A 33 15.55 -12.43 6.98
C ILE A 33 16.24 -11.57 8.04
N ARG A 34 17.58 -11.66 8.18
CA ARG A 34 18.37 -10.79 9.06
C ARG A 34 18.78 -9.48 8.40
N VAL A 35 18.68 -9.37 7.08
CA VAL A 35 19.00 -8.17 6.34
C VAL A 35 17.85 -7.15 6.46
N PRO A 36 18.11 -5.82 6.49
CA PRO A 36 17.06 -4.81 6.48
C PRO A 36 16.08 -4.99 5.31
N ILE A 37 14.78 -4.79 5.56
CA ILE A 37 13.72 -4.95 4.56
C ILE A 37 13.92 -4.05 3.32
N SER A 38 14.55 -2.88 3.50
CA SER A 38 14.87 -1.95 2.41
C SER A 38 15.71 -2.59 1.32
N ASP A 39 16.50 -3.61 1.65
CA ASP A 39 17.41 -4.26 0.71
C ASP A 39 16.78 -5.50 0.06
N TRP A 40 15.60 -5.93 0.52
CA TRP A 40 15.00 -7.21 0.11
C TRP A 40 14.62 -7.24 -1.36
N GLU A 41 14.14 -6.12 -1.91
CA GLU A 41 13.83 -6.02 -3.33
C GLU A 41 15.10 -6.24 -4.17
N HIS A 42 16.19 -5.54 -3.83
CA HIS A 42 17.47 -5.69 -4.50
C HIS A 42 18.00 -7.13 -4.37
N ILE A 43 18.01 -7.69 -3.16
CA ILE A 43 18.48 -9.05 -2.90
C ILE A 43 17.67 -10.08 -3.67
N SER A 44 16.34 -9.95 -3.73
CA SER A 44 15.49 -10.86 -4.48
C SER A 44 15.85 -10.90 -5.98
N SER A 45 16.43 -9.84 -6.53
CA SER A 45 16.83 -9.73 -7.93
C SER A 45 18.20 -10.35 -8.25
N VAL A 46 19.04 -10.63 -7.23
CA VAL A 46 20.42 -11.09 -7.43
C VAL A 46 20.48 -12.49 -8.04
N ARG A 47 19.54 -13.39 -7.67
CA ARG A 47 19.50 -14.77 -8.17
C ARG A 47 18.08 -15.26 -8.33
N LYS A 48 17.87 -16.12 -9.33
CA LYS A 48 16.58 -16.79 -9.54
C LYS A 48 16.14 -17.59 -8.31
N GLN A 49 17.05 -18.36 -7.71
CA GLN A 49 16.76 -19.13 -6.49
C GLN A 49 16.28 -18.22 -5.35
N TRP A 50 16.90 -17.05 -5.17
CA TRP A 50 16.51 -16.12 -4.11
C TRP A 50 15.16 -15.50 -4.42
N ALA A 51 14.91 -15.10 -5.67
CA ALA A 51 13.60 -14.65 -6.12
C ALA A 51 12.50 -15.68 -5.84
N ASP A 52 12.79 -16.97 -6.03
CA ASP A 52 11.86 -18.07 -5.72
C ASP A 52 11.58 -18.17 -4.21
N LEU A 53 12.59 -18.00 -3.35
CA LEU A 53 12.40 -17.92 -1.89
C LEU A 53 11.52 -16.74 -1.47
N PHE A 54 11.74 -15.55 -2.04
CA PHE A 54 10.91 -14.36 -1.77
C PHE A 54 9.48 -14.46 -2.31
N ARG A 55 9.22 -15.38 -3.26
CA ARG A 55 7.86 -15.73 -3.70
C ARG A 55 7.20 -16.76 -2.79
N GLY A 56 7.99 -17.60 -2.11
CA GLY A 56 7.52 -18.68 -1.26
C GLY A 56 7.03 -18.22 0.11
N GLU A 57 6.07 -18.95 0.67
CA GLU A 57 5.49 -18.65 1.99
C GLU A 57 6.49 -18.84 3.14
N GLY A 58 7.41 -19.80 3.03
CA GLY A 58 8.34 -20.17 4.09
C GLY A 58 9.24 -19.03 4.55
N LEU A 59 9.78 -18.23 3.61
CA LEU A 59 10.62 -17.07 3.94
C LEU A 59 9.83 -16.02 4.72
N TRP A 60 8.62 -15.69 4.28
CA TRP A 60 7.78 -14.69 4.95
C TRP A 60 7.26 -15.17 6.29
N GLN A 61 6.96 -16.46 6.44
CA GLN A 61 6.58 -17.04 7.73
C GLN A 61 7.74 -17.01 8.73
N ALA A 62 8.97 -17.30 8.28
CA ALA A 62 10.17 -17.17 9.11
C ALA A 62 10.43 -15.71 9.52
N ALA A 63 10.29 -14.78 8.56
CA ALA A 63 10.40 -13.34 8.81
C ALA A 63 9.37 -12.84 9.82
N LEU A 64 8.10 -13.27 9.69
CA LEU A 64 7.02 -12.97 10.62
C LEU A 64 7.35 -13.45 12.04
N ASN A 65 7.72 -14.73 12.17
CA ASN A 65 8.00 -15.31 13.48
C ASN A 65 9.18 -14.63 14.18
N ARG A 66 10.15 -14.14 13.39
CA ARG A 66 11.31 -13.41 13.88
C ARG A 66 10.98 -11.97 14.30
N ALA A 67 10.34 -11.21 13.42
CA ALA A 67 10.11 -9.77 13.63
C ALA A 67 8.90 -9.49 14.52
N TYR A 68 7.90 -10.38 14.48
CA TYR A 68 6.60 -10.23 15.15
C TYR A 68 6.19 -11.55 15.83
N PRO A 69 6.94 -12.02 16.84
CA PRO A 69 6.70 -13.33 17.47
C PRO A 69 5.31 -13.44 18.15
N LEU A 70 4.67 -12.31 18.45
CA LEU A 70 3.32 -12.27 19.02
C LEU A 70 2.21 -12.32 17.96
N ALA A 71 2.52 -12.07 16.68
CA ALA A 71 1.53 -12.09 15.59
C ALA A 71 0.91 -13.47 15.36
N SER A 72 1.56 -14.55 15.79
CA SER A 72 0.96 -15.89 15.77
C SER A 72 -0.15 -16.09 16.81
N LYS A 73 -0.20 -15.21 17.82
CA LYS A 73 -1.19 -15.24 18.91
C LYS A 73 -2.38 -14.31 18.66
N THR A 74 -2.27 -13.40 17.70
CA THR A 74 -3.35 -12.48 17.34
C THR A 74 -4.54 -13.28 16.81
N GLN A 75 -5.71 -13.08 17.40
CA GLN A 75 -6.93 -13.72 16.94
C GLN A 75 -7.27 -13.26 15.52
N ARG A 76 -7.83 -14.16 14.71
CA ARG A 76 -8.41 -13.79 13.43
C ARG A 76 -9.56 -12.80 13.70
N TRP A 77 -9.46 -11.60 13.16
CA TRP A 77 -10.55 -10.62 13.24
C TRP A 77 -11.67 -10.98 12.26
N THR A 78 -12.89 -10.61 12.66
CA THR A 78 -14.10 -10.71 11.84
C THR A 78 -14.21 -9.52 10.89
N GLY A 79 -14.93 -9.66 9.78
CA GLY A 79 -15.22 -8.54 8.86
C GLY A 79 -14.80 -8.79 7.41
N PRO A 80 -14.97 -7.77 6.54
CA PRO A 80 -14.76 -7.90 5.10
C PRO A 80 -13.28 -8.06 4.70
N ILE A 81 -12.32 -7.56 5.48
CA ILE A 81 -10.90 -7.50 5.12
C ILE A 81 -10.13 -8.66 5.77
N ARG A 82 -9.62 -9.57 4.94
CA ARG A 82 -8.97 -10.81 5.38
C ARG A 82 -7.45 -10.66 5.59
N GLN A 83 -6.93 -11.50 6.48
CA GLN A 83 -5.53 -11.57 6.91
C GLN A 83 -4.53 -12.03 5.81
N GLY A 84 -4.97 -12.73 4.77
CA GLY A 84 -4.13 -13.08 3.61
C GLY A 84 -2.93 -14.00 3.91
N SER A 85 -1.91 -13.95 3.05
CA SER A 85 -0.66 -14.75 3.14
C SER A 85 0.34 -14.17 4.14
N SER A 86 1.36 -14.93 4.54
CA SER A 86 2.42 -14.46 5.45
C SER A 86 3.11 -13.20 4.93
N LYS A 87 3.33 -13.10 3.61
CA LYS A 87 3.83 -11.86 3.01
C LYS A 87 2.91 -10.68 3.30
N ARG A 88 1.61 -10.83 3.08
CA ARG A 88 0.63 -9.75 3.32
C ARG A 88 0.59 -9.36 4.80
N ARG A 89 0.59 -10.35 5.70
CA ARG A 89 0.63 -10.14 7.16
C ARG A 89 1.90 -9.40 7.59
N PHE A 90 3.05 -9.79 7.06
CA PHE A 90 4.33 -9.14 7.35
C PHE A 90 4.29 -7.68 6.94
N MET A 91 3.81 -7.41 5.71
CA MET A 91 3.66 -6.04 5.22
C MET A 91 2.65 -5.24 6.06
N ALA A 92 1.55 -5.85 6.49
CA ALA A 92 0.56 -5.19 7.34
C ALA A 92 1.17 -4.75 8.67
N LEU A 93 1.87 -5.65 9.37
CA LEU A 93 2.57 -5.34 10.63
C LEU A 93 3.67 -4.29 10.43
N TYR A 94 4.41 -4.37 9.33
CA TYR A 94 5.40 -3.37 8.97
C TYR A 94 4.77 -1.99 8.78
N ILE A 95 3.66 -1.89 8.05
CA ILE A 95 2.94 -0.63 7.82
C ILE A 95 2.38 -0.08 9.12
N SER A 96 1.77 -0.94 9.94
CA SER A 96 1.18 -0.52 11.21
C SER A 96 2.21 0.11 12.15
N LYS A 97 3.38 -0.53 12.24
CA LYS A 97 4.48 -0.06 13.07
C LYS A 97 5.17 1.18 12.50
N ASN A 98 5.55 1.16 11.22
CA ASN A 98 6.48 2.15 10.66
C ASN A 98 5.78 3.31 9.95
N ILE A 99 4.55 3.13 9.48
CA ILE A 99 3.78 4.17 8.77
C ILE A 99 2.68 4.72 9.67
N LEU A 100 1.88 3.84 10.28
CA LEU A 100 0.78 4.29 11.14
C LEU A 100 1.28 4.66 12.55
N GLY A 101 2.41 4.13 13.00
CA GLY A 101 2.91 4.37 14.36
C GLY A 101 1.90 3.93 15.42
N VAL A 102 1.24 2.78 15.21
CA VAL A 102 0.26 2.22 16.14
C VAL A 102 0.82 0.94 16.75
N GLU A 103 0.92 0.91 18.08
CA GLU A 103 1.28 -0.29 18.85
C GLU A 103 0.05 -0.72 19.68
N THR A 104 -0.92 -1.32 19.00
CA THR A 104 -2.15 -1.82 19.62
C THR A 104 -2.32 -3.30 19.32
N ASP A 105 -3.27 -3.93 20.01
CA ASP A 105 -3.71 -5.31 19.80
C ASP A 105 -4.33 -5.57 18.41
N ILE A 106 -4.67 -4.50 17.68
CA ILE A 106 -5.22 -4.53 16.32
C ILE A 106 -4.22 -4.03 15.27
N ASP A 107 -2.94 -3.95 15.59
CA ASP A 107 -1.88 -3.46 14.70
C ASP A 107 -1.89 -4.15 13.32
N GLU A 108 -1.97 -5.48 13.29
CA GLU A 108 -2.01 -6.26 12.06
C GLU A 108 -3.26 -5.89 11.22
N MET A 109 -4.42 -5.77 11.86
CA MET A 109 -5.67 -5.40 11.19
C MET A 109 -5.56 -4.02 10.53
N LEU A 110 -5.04 -3.01 11.24
CA LEU A 110 -4.88 -1.66 10.70
C LEU A 110 -3.96 -1.65 9.48
N GLY A 111 -2.88 -2.42 9.52
CA GLY A 111 -2.02 -2.62 8.36
C GLY A 111 -2.74 -3.25 7.17
N HIS A 112 -3.63 -4.22 7.42
CA HIS A 112 -4.43 -4.83 6.36
C HIS A 112 -5.47 -3.88 5.76
N ILE A 113 -6.07 -3.01 6.58
CA ILE A 113 -6.99 -1.98 6.13
C ILE A 113 -6.26 -0.99 5.20
N TYR A 114 -5.05 -0.56 5.59
CA TYR A 114 -4.20 0.26 4.74
C TYR A 114 -3.89 -0.43 3.40
N LEU A 115 -3.43 -1.68 3.43
CA LEU A 115 -3.10 -2.44 2.22
C LEU A 115 -4.32 -2.63 1.33
N PHE A 116 -5.48 -2.93 1.92
CA PHE A 116 -6.74 -3.01 1.19
C PHE A 116 -7.04 -1.72 0.45
N LEU A 117 -6.99 -0.57 1.14
CA LEU A 117 -7.23 0.72 0.53
C LEU A 117 -6.25 1.00 -0.61
N LYS A 118 -4.94 0.77 -0.37
CA LYS A 118 -3.90 0.91 -1.39
C LYS A 118 -4.20 0.06 -2.63
N ASP A 119 -4.52 -1.21 -2.44
CA ASP A 119 -4.85 -2.15 -3.52
C ASP A 119 -6.05 -1.62 -4.34
N GLN A 120 -7.11 -1.13 -3.67
CA GLN A 120 -8.30 -0.60 -4.34
C GLN A 120 -8.02 0.66 -5.17
N LEU A 121 -7.16 1.56 -4.68
CA LEU A 121 -6.75 2.75 -5.43
C LEU A 121 -5.84 2.39 -6.62
N GLN A 122 -5.07 1.31 -6.53
CA GLN A 122 -4.23 0.85 -7.64
C GLN A 122 -5.02 0.15 -8.75
N LEU A 123 -6.11 -0.55 -8.41
CA LEU A 123 -6.91 -1.34 -9.36
C LEU A 123 -7.91 -0.53 -10.18
N SER A 124 -8.31 0.66 -9.72
CA SER A 124 -9.34 1.48 -10.36
C SER A 124 -8.90 2.92 -10.50
N THR A 125 -9.21 3.55 -11.64
CA THR A 125 -9.05 4.99 -11.85
C THR A 125 -10.21 5.82 -11.28
N ALA A 126 -11.32 5.17 -10.95
CA ALA A 126 -12.50 5.79 -10.35
C ALA A 126 -13.01 4.93 -9.18
N PRO A 127 -12.24 4.84 -8.08
CA PRO A 127 -12.65 4.05 -6.93
C PRO A 127 -13.83 4.73 -6.24
N ALA A 128 -14.85 3.94 -5.87
CA ALA A 128 -15.99 4.38 -5.08
C ALA A 128 -15.55 4.71 -3.65
N SER A 129 -14.92 5.87 -3.43
CA SER A 129 -14.11 6.08 -2.23
C SER A 129 -14.95 6.23 -0.96
N GLY A 130 -16.20 6.67 -1.08
CA GLY A 130 -17.17 6.62 0.01
C GLY A 130 -17.49 5.18 0.46
N VAL A 131 -17.61 4.25 -0.49
CA VAL A 131 -17.83 2.82 -0.20
C VAL A 131 -16.58 2.21 0.44
N LEU A 132 -15.39 2.57 -0.05
CA LEU A 132 -14.12 2.15 0.55
C LEU A 132 -14.01 2.65 2.00
N HIS A 133 -14.30 3.93 2.25
CA HIS A 133 -14.34 4.51 3.59
C HIS A 133 -15.28 3.73 4.51
N GLY A 134 -16.52 3.51 4.07
CA GLY A 134 -17.49 2.75 4.85
C GLY A 134 -17.08 1.31 5.13
N THR A 135 -16.44 0.63 4.17
CA THR A 135 -15.93 -0.74 4.36
C THR A 135 -14.86 -0.81 5.45
N MET A 136 -13.99 0.19 5.53
CA MET A 136 -12.96 0.26 6.57
C MET A 136 -13.56 0.57 7.95
N ILE A 137 -14.59 1.44 8.00
CA ILE A 137 -15.36 1.70 9.22
C ILE A 137 -16.04 0.42 9.71
N ASP A 138 -16.73 -0.31 8.82
CA ASP A 138 -17.40 -1.57 9.15
C ASP A 138 -16.41 -2.61 9.70
N GLN A 139 -15.22 -2.70 9.10
CA GLN A 139 -14.15 -3.59 9.57
C GLN A 139 -13.77 -3.32 11.04
N LEU A 140 -13.66 -2.05 11.43
CA LEU A 140 -13.30 -1.66 12.79
C LEU A 140 -14.44 -1.82 13.78
N ILE A 141 -15.67 -1.45 13.39
CA ILE A 141 -16.87 -1.62 14.24
C ILE A 141 -17.13 -3.10 14.52
N VAL A 142 -17.04 -3.96 13.51
CA VAL A 142 -17.19 -5.42 13.65
C VAL A 142 -16.09 -6.02 14.53
N SER A 143 -14.94 -5.35 14.63
CA SER A 143 -13.83 -5.73 15.52
C SER A 143 -13.92 -5.11 16.92
N GLY A 144 -15.06 -4.48 17.25
CA GLY A 144 -15.37 -3.98 18.59
C GLY A 144 -14.99 -2.52 18.86
N LYS A 145 -14.57 -1.75 17.85
CA LYS A 145 -14.29 -0.32 18.02
C LYS A 145 -15.56 0.53 18.01
N SER A 146 -15.52 1.66 18.72
CA SER A 146 -16.61 2.64 18.66
C SER A 146 -16.65 3.32 17.27
N LYS A 147 -17.74 4.05 16.98
CA LYS A 147 -17.85 4.82 15.73
C LYS A 147 -16.78 5.90 15.64
N GLU A 148 -16.49 6.53 16.76
CA GLU A 148 -15.51 7.61 16.91
C GLU A 148 -14.09 7.09 16.74
N GLU A 149 -13.75 5.97 17.39
CA GLU A 149 -12.46 5.31 17.22
C GLU A 149 -12.26 4.83 15.79
N ALA A 150 -13.30 4.26 15.17
CA ALA A 150 -13.25 3.80 13.79
C ALA A 150 -12.99 4.97 12.83
N ASP A 151 -13.70 6.09 12.98
CA ASP A 151 -13.52 7.29 12.18
C ASP A 151 -12.10 7.86 12.31
N GLU A 152 -11.56 7.95 13.53
CA GLU A 152 -10.20 8.43 13.78
C GLU A 152 -9.15 7.54 13.11
N LEU A 153 -9.26 6.22 13.29
CA LEU A 153 -8.32 5.25 12.73
C LEU A 153 -8.38 5.21 11.20
N VAL A 154 -9.58 5.23 10.61
CA VAL A 154 -9.74 5.26 9.15
C VAL A 154 -9.23 6.57 8.57
N THR A 155 -9.49 7.71 9.23
CA THR A 155 -8.92 9.00 8.84
C THR A 155 -7.40 8.93 8.83
N LYS A 156 -6.79 8.36 9.88
CA LYS A 156 -5.35 8.19 9.98
C LYS A 156 -4.79 7.33 8.85
N ILE A 157 -5.45 6.22 8.52
CA ILE A 157 -5.07 5.34 7.42
C ILE A 157 -5.13 6.06 6.07
N TRP A 158 -6.20 6.81 5.80
CA TRP A 158 -6.33 7.60 4.58
C TRP A 158 -5.19 8.61 4.43
N LEU A 159 -4.94 9.40 5.47
CA LEU A 159 -3.89 10.42 5.44
C LEU A 159 -2.52 9.79 5.22
N ALA A 160 -2.21 8.73 5.97
CA ALA A 160 -0.98 7.98 5.83
C ALA A 160 -0.82 7.38 4.42
N LEU A 161 -1.90 6.90 3.80
CA LEU A 161 -1.84 6.37 2.44
C LEU A 161 -1.56 7.50 1.43
N LEU A 162 -2.26 8.63 1.55
CA LEU A 162 -2.08 9.77 0.66
C LEU A 162 -0.66 10.36 0.77
N ASP A 163 -0.06 10.37 1.95
CA ASP A 163 1.32 10.82 2.15
C ASP A 163 2.37 9.88 1.54
N ASN A 164 2.02 8.60 1.32
CA ASN A 164 2.96 7.56 0.88
C ASN A 164 2.63 6.96 -0.50
N ILE A 165 1.60 7.45 -1.18
CA ILE A 165 1.25 6.98 -2.53
C ILE A 165 2.23 7.58 -3.55
N GLU A 166 2.70 6.76 -4.48
CA GLU A 166 3.63 7.20 -5.53
C GLU A 166 2.97 8.22 -6.45
N ASP A 167 3.72 9.26 -6.81
CA ASP A 167 3.26 10.31 -7.70
C ASP A 167 3.33 9.85 -9.17
N THR A 168 2.31 9.08 -9.57
CA THR A 168 2.15 8.56 -10.93
C THR A 168 0.96 9.22 -11.63
N LYS A 169 0.93 9.15 -12.96
CA LYS A 169 -0.25 9.58 -13.74
C LYS A 169 -1.53 8.83 -13.33
N HIS A 170 -1.40 7.56 -12.92
CA HIS A 170 -2.52 6.78 -12.39
C HIS A 170 -3.05 7.40 -11.09
N THR A 171 -2.15 7.70 -10.15
CA THR A 171 -2.49 8.35 -8.87
C THR A 171 -3.22 9.67 -9.10
N PHE A 172 -2.76 10.49 -10.04
CA PHE A 172 -3.45 11.73 -10.42
C PHE A 172 -4.91 11.48 -10.84
N LEU A 173 -5.16 10.53 -11.75
CA LEU A 173 -6.52 10.21 -12.22
C LEU A 173 -7.43 9.74 -11.08
N VAL A 174 -6.88 8.91 -10.18
CA VAL A 174 -7.59 8.43 -9.00
C VAL A 174 -7.99 9.57 -8.07
N LEU A 175 -7.03 10.43 -7.69
CA LEU A 175 -7.29 11.54 -6.79
C LEU A 175 -8.27 12.55 -7.40
N LYS A 176 -8.16 12.80 -8.71
CA LYS A 176 -9.13 13.63 -9.44
C LYS A 176 -10.53 13.02 -9.35
N SER A 177 -10.68 11.73 -9.61
CA SER A 177 -11.98 11.06 -9.48
C SER A 177 -12.54 11.19 -8.06
N ILE A 178 -11.71 10.99 -7.03
CA ILE A 178 -12.10 11.12 -5.62
C ILE A 178 -12.57 12.54 -5.30
N ALA A 179 -11.89 13.57 -5.82
CA ALA A 179 -12.24 14.97 -5.63
C ALA A 179 -13.59 15.34 -6.28
N LEU A 180 -13.91 14.72 -7.41
CA LEU A 180 -15.17 14.91 -8.15
C LEU A 180 -16.34 14.12 -7.55
N GLU A 181 -16.10 13.12 -6.71
CA GLU A 181 -17.16 12.35 -6.07
C GLU A 181 -18.05 13.20 -5.16
N TYR A 182 -19.35 12.90 -5.21
CA TYR A 182 -20.37 13.54 -4.38
C TYR A 182 -20.31 13.03 -2.93
N ASP A 183 -20.26 13.95 -1.96
CA ASP A 183 -20.13 13.62 -0.53
C ASP A 183 -21.44 13.56 0.27
N GLY A 184 -22.58 13.94 -0.32
CA GLY A 184 -23.81 14.15 0.43
C GLY A 184 -24.62 12.90 0.78
N PHE A 185 -24.11 11.69 0.52
CA PHE A 185 -24.93 10.48 0.63
C PHE A 185 -24.86 9.76 1.99
N LEU A 186 -23.74 9.81 2.71
CA LEU A 186 -23.51 8.95 3.88
C LEU A 186 -23.49 9.74 5.20
N PRO A 187 -24.19 9.28 6.25
CA PRO A 187 -24.13 9.90 7.58
C PRO A 187 -22.81 9.57 8.28
N TYR A 188 -22.47 10.34 9.31
CA TYR A 188 -21.35 10.01 10.20
C TYR A 188 -21.51 8.60 10.80
N PRO A 189 -20.45 7.78 10.90
CA PRO A 189 -19.04 8.01 10.51
C PRO A 189 -18.68 7.60 9.07
N TYR A 190 -19.68 7.32 8.23
CA TYR A 190 -19.49 6.80 6.87
C TYR A 190 -19.24 7.91 5.82
N SER A 191 -19.44 9.18 6.18
CA SER A 191 -19.00 10.30 5.36
C SER A 191 -17.48 10.44 5.36
N ARG A 192 -16.89 10.76 4.20
CA ARG A 192 -15.45 11.00 4.10
C ARG A 192 -15.04 12.22 4.94
N PRO A 193 -14.07 12.09 5.85
CA PRO A 193 -13.62 13.19 6.69
C PRO A 193 -13.11 14.37 5.86
N ILE A 194 -13.43 15.59 6.30
CA ILE A 194 -13.01 16.81 5.61
C ILE A 194 -11.49 16.92 5.47
N LYS A 195 -10.74 16.38 6.44
CA LYS A 195 -9.27 16.32 6.41
C LYS A 195 -8.74 15.45 5.27
N VAL A 196 -9.39 14.32 4.99
CA VAL A 196 -9.02 13.44 3.88
C VAL A 196 -9.31 14.14 2.55
N GLN A 197 -10.49 14.74 2.42
CA GLN A 197 -10.83 15.50 1.21
C GLN A 197 -9.83 16.65 0.98
N TRP A 198 -9.50 17.40 2.03
CA TRP A 198 -8.50 18.47 1.97
C TRP A 198 -7.17 17.95 1.44
N LYS A 199 -6.69 16.81 1.95
CA LYS A 199 -5.42 16.21 1.54
C LYS A 199 -5.41 15.78 0.07
N VAL A 200 -6.54 15.30 -0.44
CA VAL A 200 -6.70 14.97 -1.86
C VAL A 200 -6.53 16.22 -2.73
N PHE A 201 -7.21 17.32 -2.39
CA PHE A 201 -7.05 18.59 -3.12
C PHE A 201 -5.63 19.17 -2.99
N GLU A 202 -5.02 19.04 -1.80
CA GLU A 202 -3.62 19.45 -1.59
C GLU A 202 -2.68 18.73 -2.55
N LYS A 203 -2.74 17.40 -2.65
CA LYS A 203 -1.90 16.66 -3.60
C LYS A 203 -2.19 17.05 -5.05
N LEU A 204 -3.46 17.25 -5.42
CA LEU A 204 -3.82 17.66 -6.79
C LEU A 204 -3.22 19.02 -7.18
N PHE A 205 -3.26 20.01 -6.29
CA PHE A 205 -2.81 21.38 -6.59
C PHE A 205 -1.34 21.66 -6.29
N VAL A 206 -0.69 20.82 -5.47
CA VAL A 206 0.72 20.95 -5.12
C VAL A 206 1.55 19.95 -5.91
N ASP A 207 1.31 18.65 -5.74
CA ASP A 207 2.17 17.59 -6.29
C ASP A 207 1.87 17.32 -7.77
N PHE A 208 0.61 17.41 -8.18
CA PHE A 208 0.16 17.12 -9.55
C PHE A 208 -0.21 18.36 -10.37
N ARG A 209 0.22 19.55 -9.94
CA ARG A 209 -0.08 20.81 -10.64
C ARG A 209 0.26 20.75 -12.12
N ASP A 210 1.42 20.20 -12.44
CA ASP A 210 1.90 20.13 -13.81
C ASP A 210 0.99 19.27 -14.69
N LEU A 211 0.23 18.33 -14.14
CA LEU A 211 -0.70 17.50 -14.91
C LEU A 211 -2.05 18.21 -15.18
N LEU A 212 -2.32 19.33 -14.52
CA LEU A 212 -3.51 20.16 -14.71
C LEU A 212 -3.29 21.19 -15.84
N PHE A 213 -2.94 20.72 -17.03
CA PHE A 213 -2.70 21.57 -18.20
C PHE A 213 -3.96 22.25 -18.74
N ASP A 214 -5.13 21.66 -18.51
CA ASP A 214 -6.40 22.23 -18.94
C ASP A 214 -6.90 23.24 -17.90
N HIS A 215 -6.91 24.52 -18.30
CA HIS A 215 -7.37 25.61 -17.44
C HIS A 215 -8.84 25.41 -17.01
N SER A 216 -9.68 24.81 -17.87
CA SER A 216 -11.07 24.55 -17.52
C SER A 216 -11.19 23.53 -16.39
N GLU A 217 -10.44 22.43 -16.47
CA GLU A 217 -10.37 21.38 -15.46
C GLU A 217 -9.87 21.91 -14.11
N TYR A 218 -8.81 22.74 -14.15
CA TYR A 218 -8.29 23.40 -12.95
C TYR A 218 -9.35 24.31 -12.30
N CYS A 219 -10.06 25.12 -13.09
CA CYS A 219 -11.13 25.99 -12.60
C CYS A 219 -12.28 25.20 -11.98
N ASP A 220 -12.65 24.07 -12.56
CA ASP A 220 -13.70 23.18 -12.03
C ASP A 220 -13.31 22.61 -10.67
N LEU A 221 -12.09 22.09 -10.54
CA LEU A 221 -11.57 21.57 -9.27
C LEU A 221 -11.51 22.67 -8.19
N ILE A 222 -11.09 23.89 -8.54
CA ILE A 222 -11.12 25.04 -7.62
C ILE A 222 -12.56 25.39 -7.23
N GLY A 223 -13.50 25.37 -8.18
CA GLY A 223 -14.92 25.60 -7.92
C GLY A 223 -15.49 24.58 -6.94
N ILE A 224 -15.11 23.31 -7.06
CA ILE A 224 -15.50 22.25 -6.12
C ILE A 224 -14.85 22.47 -4.75
N ALA A 225 -13.56 22.77 -4.70
CA ALA A 225 -12.85 23.06 -3.46
C ALA A 225 -13.49 24.24 -2.70
N LYS A 226 -13.87 25.32 -3.39
CA LYS A 226 -14.57 26.48 -2.80
C LYS A 226 -15.94 26.13 -2.21
N LYS A 227 -16.64 25.15 -2.78
CA LYS A 227 -17.93 24.68 -2.23
C LYS A 227 -17.74 23.83 -0.98
N LYS A 228 -16.61 23.13 -0.87
CA LYS A 228 -16.30 22.22 0.25
C LYS A 228 -15.61 22.90 1.42
N PHE A 229 -14.72 23.85 1.15
CA PHE A 229 -13.85 24.45 2.17
C PHE A 229 -14.12 25.95 2.32
N PRO A 230 -14.17 26.47 3.56
CA PRO A 230 -14.45 27.88 3.82
C PRO A 230 -13.31 28.81 3.36
N THR A 231 -12.07 28.31 3.31
CA THR A 231 -10.90 29.09 2.90
C THR A 231 -9.93 28.18 2.15
N LEU A 232 -9.42 28.67 1.02
CA LEU A 232 -8.44 27.96 0.21
C LEU A 232 -7.04 28.53 0.41
N PRO A 233 -5.99 27.69 0.46
CA PRO A 233 -4.61 28.17 0.50
C PRO A 233 -4.24 28.94 -0.76
N HIS A 234 -3.49 30.04 -0.61
CA HIS A 234 -2.96 30.80 -1.75
C HIS A 234 -2.11 29.91 -2.67
N LEU A 235 -1.38 28.96 -2.08
CA LEU A 235 -0.57 28.00 -2.83
C LEU A 235 -1.41 27.24 -3.86
N TRP A 236 -2.67 26.89 -3.56
CA TRP A 236 -3.53 26.16 -4.51
C TRP A 236 -3.99 27.00 -5.68
N LEU A 237 -3.92 28.33 -5.56
CA LEU A 237 -4.44 29.27 -6.56
C LEU A 237 -3.39 29.64 -7.62
N GLY A 238 -2.13 29.24 -7.45
CA GLY A 238 -1.07 29.48 -8.43
C GLY A 238 -0.48 30.90 -8.40
N PHE A 239 -0.62 31.62 -7.28
CA PHE A 239 0.03 32.92 -7.05
C PHE A 239 1.45 32.76 -6.49
#